data_AF-A0A167PDE8-F1
#
_entry.id   AF-A0A167PDE8-F1
#
_cell.length_a   1.000
_cell.length_b   1.000
_cell.length_c   1.000
_cell.angle_alpha   90.00
_cell.angle_beta   90.00
_cell.angle_gamma   90.00
#
_symmetry.space_group_name_H-M   'P 1'
#
loop_
_entity.id
_entity.type
_entity.pdbx_description
1 polymer ?
#
loop_
_entity_poly.entity_id
_entity_poly.type
_entity_poly.pdbx_seq_one_letter_code
_entity_poly.pdbx_strand_id
1 'polypeptide(L)'
;MLKAHNKPLKVDKILLASFAPLHILANYYSPLKAALCEIDMHLHWKIFTESEKEKSVLKVAKWFHDEIGLEADNILIQPYHQGGVTYPFNTELPTTEWSDSVYFALALGQRVARGWQIFSSIEEELVAWSNKPNISGATNVQISIDRTE
;
A
#
# COMPACT_ATOMS: atom_id res chain seq x y z
N MET A 1 -15.52 29.47 50.73
CA MET A 1 -16.03 28.20 50.16
C MET A 1 -17.29 28.51 49.37
N LEU A 2 -17.20 28.55 48.03
CA LEU A 2 -18.34 28.69 47.12
C LEU A 2 -18.24 27.53 46.12
N LYS A 3 -19.16 26.55 46.21
CA LYS A 3 -19.23 25.41 45.29
C LYS A 3 -20.07 25.82 44.07
N ALA A 4 -19.43 25.95 42.91
CA ALA A 4 -20.12 26.04 41.63
C ALA A 4 -20.55 24.64 41.17
N HIS A 5 -21.85 24.45 40.93
CA HIS A 5 -22.40 23.28 40.26
C HIS A 5 -22.63 23.63 38.78
N ASN A 6 -21.76 23.16 37.90
CA ASN A 6 -21.95 23.23 36.45
C ASN A 6 -22.75 22.00 35.98
N LYS A 7 -24.02 22.21 35.62
CA LYS A 7 -24.78 21.28 34.76
C LYS A 7 -24.65 21.75 33.31
N PRO A 8 -24.31 20.89 32.33
CA PRO A 8 -24.31 21.28 30.93
C PRO A 8 -25.73 21.28 30.33
N LEU A 9 -25.99 22.29 29.51
CA LEU A 9 -27.23 22.50 28.75
C LEU A 9 -27.44 21.43 27.66
N LYS A 10 -28.71 21.03 27.47
CA LYS A 10 -29.21 20.32 26.28
C LYS A 10 -29.20 21.26 25.08
N VAL A 11 -28.73 20.78 23.93
CA VAL A 11 -28.90 21.46 22.64
C VAL A 11 -29.71 20.56 21.72
N ASP A 12 -30.87 21.06 21.32
CA ASP A 12 -31.80 20.43 20.39
C ASP A 12 -31.32 20.52 18.94
N LYS A 13 -31.81 19.56 18.15
CA LYS A 13 -31.61 19.38 16.71
C LYS A 13 -31.80 20.68 15.91
N ILE A 14 -30.80 21.04 15.11
CA ILE A 14 -30.99 21.91 13.94
C ILE A 14 -30.58 21.13 12.70
N LEU A 15 -31.56 20.99 11.81
CA LEU A 15 -31.44 20.47 10.46
C LEU A 15 -31.02 21.64 9.56
N LEU A 16 -29.84 21.57 8.93
CA LEU A 16 -29.49 22.40 7.78
C LEU A 16 -28.77 21.52 6.76
N ALA A 17 -29.45 21.25 5.65
CA ALA A 17 -28.89 20.61 4.49
C ALA A 17 -28.07 21.63 3.68
N SER A 18 -26.83 21.29 3.32
CA SER A 18 -26.20 21.76 2.07
C SER A 18 -25.00 20.87 1.71
N PHE A 19 -24.86 20.60 0.42
CA PHE A 19 -23.93 19.66 -0.21
C PHE A 19 -22.45 20.05 -0.07
N ALA A 20 -21.60 19.07 0.27
CA ALA A 20 -20.19 19.00 -0.15
C ALA A 20 -19.73 17.52 -0.18
N PRO A 21 -19.07 17.03 -1.27
CA PRO A 21 -18.60 15.66 -1.38
C PRO A 21 -17.13 15.49 -0.93
N LEU A 22 -16.81 14.25 -0.50
CA LEU A 22 -15.50 13.70 -0.10
C LEU A 22 -14.94 14.12 1.28
N HIS A 23 -14.42 13.09 1.99
CA HIS A 23 -13.89 13.06 3.36
C HIS A 23 -14.92 12.96 4.49
N ILE A 24 -15.47 11.77 4.74
CA ILE A 24 -15.69 11.17 6.08
C ILE A 24 -15.95 9.66 5.84
N LEU A 25 -14.89 8.88 5.69
CA LEU A 25 -14.86 7.45 6.11
C LEU A 25 -13.57 7.13 6.88
N ALA A 26 -12.69 8.11 7.11
CA ALA A 26 -11.60 8.00 8.06
C ALA A 26 -12.11 8.42 9.43
N ASN A 27 -12.83 7.55 10.14
CA ASN A 27 -13.00 7.60 11.60
C ASN A 27 -13.80 6.39 12.11
N TYR A 28 -13.18 5.21 12.06
CA TYR A 28 -13.42 4.13 13.02
C TYR A 28 -12.11 3.37 13.27
N TYR A 29 -11.03 4.09 13.56
CA TYR A 29 -9.83 3.51 14.15
C TYR A 29 -9.98 3.55 15.68
N SER A 30 -10.38 2.43 16.26
CA SER A 30 -10.44 2.24 17.71
C SER A 30 -9.02 2.03 18.26
N PRO A 31 -8.61 2.73 19.34
CA PRO A 31 -7.29 2.56 19.97
C PRO A 31 -7.09 1.17 20.61
N LEU A 32 -8.10 0.31 20.63
CA LEU A 32 -8.01 -1.09 21.07
C LEU A 32 -7.41 -2.02 20.00
N LYS A 33 -7.32 -1.61 18.73
CA LYS A 33 -6.73 -2.42 17.65
C LYS A 33 -5.20 -2.41 17.67
N ALA A 34 -4.60 -1.29 18.10
CA ALA A 34 -3.14 -1.11 18.23
C ALA A 34 -2.50 -1.91 19.39
N ALA A 35 -3.30 -2.59 20.23
CA ALA A 35 -2.82 -3.32 21.40
C ALA A 35 -2.88 -4.85 21.24
N LEU A 36 -3.39 -5.35 20.12
CA LEU A 36 -3.39 -6.77 19.78
C LEU A 36 -2.30 -6.99 18.73
N CYS A 37 -1.15 -7.50 19.18
CA CYS A 37 -0.10 -8.16 18.39
C CYS A 37 -0.31 -8.01 16.87
N GLU A 38 0.14 -6.90 16.30
CA GLU A 38 -0.02 -6.57 14.88
C GLU A 38 0.72 -7.64 14.07
N ILE A 39 -0.02 -8.62 13.55
CA ILE A 39 0.47 -9.47 12.47
C ILE A 39 0.46 -8.56 11.24
N ASP A 40 1.53 -7.77 11.10
CA ASP A 40 1.70 -6.91 9.94
C ASP A 40 2.02 -7.77 8.73
N MET A 41 1.01 -7.94 7.86
CA MET A 41 1.25 -8.46 6.52
C MET A 41 1.83 -7.34 5.66
N HIS A 42 3.01 -7.61 5.10
CA HIS A 42 3.68 -6.68 4.21
C HIS A 42 3.55 -7.14 2.76
N LEU A 43 3.26 -6.18 1.88
CA LEU A 43 3.37 -6.37 0.44
C LEU A 43 4.78 -6.01 0.01
N HIS A 44 5.50 -7.01 -0.44
CA HIS A 44 6.84 -6.90 -0.99
C HIS A 44 6.76 -6.57 -2.47
N TRP A 45 7.48 -5.54 -2.88
CA TRP A 45 7.60 -5.11 -4.26
C TRP A 45 8.98 -5.39 -4.78
N LYS A 46 9.08 -5.76 -6.05
CA LYS A 46 10.36 -5.78 -6.78
C LYS A 46 10.15 -5.29 -8.20
N ILE A 47 10.74 -4.14 -8.49
CA ILE A 47 10.63 -3.50 -9.80
C ILE A 47 11.94 -3.73 -10.54
N PHE A 48 11.83 -4.14 -11.80
CA PHE A 48 12.99 -4.46 -12.64
C PHE A 48 13.15 -3.37 -13.69
N THR A 49 14.39 -2.93 -13.91
CA THR A 49 14.73 -1.91 -14.91
C THR A 49 16.02 -2.32 -15.64
N GLU A 50 16.12 -2.04 -16.94
CA GLU A 50 17.34 -2.31 -17.71
C GLU A 50 18.45 -1.28 -17.45
N SER A 51 18.10 -0.08 -16.98
CA SER A 51 19.04 1.01 -16.79
C SER A 51 19.78 0.89 -15.46
N GLU A 52 21.10 0.78 -15.52
CA GLU A 52 21.98 0.85 -14.33
C GLU A 52 22.26 2.28 -13.87
N LYS A 53 21.87 3.29 -14.67
CA LYS A 53 22.04 4.69 -14.30
C LYS A 53 21.08 5.07 -13.17
N GLU A 54 21.64 5.36 -12.00
CA GLU A 54 20.91 5.75 -10.79
C GLU A 54 19.82 6.79 -11.04
N LYS A 55 20.12 7.89 -11.75
CA LYS A 55 19.12 8.94 -12.07
C LYS A 55 17.89 8.41 -12.81
N SER A 56 18.08 7.44 -13.72
CA SER A 56 16.97 6.82 -14.44
C SER A 56 16.15 5.93 -13.51
N VAL A 57 16.81 5.16 -12.65
CA VAL A 57 16.15 4.25 -11.69
C VAL A 57 15.33 5.04 -10.68
N LEU A 58 15.89 6.13 -10.13
CA LEU A 58 15.18 7.03 -9.21
C LEU A 58 13.95 7.66 -9.88
N LYS A 59 14.01 7.95 -11.17
CA LYS A 59 12.86 8.46 -11.93
C LYS A 59 11.75 7.40 -12.06
N VAL A 60 12.12 6.16 -12.38
CA VAL A 60 11.18 5.03 -12.44
C VAL A 60 10.55 4.80 -11.07
N ALA A 61 11.37 4.78 -10.01
CA ALA A 61 10.89 4.61 -8.64
C ALA A 61 9.91 5.72 -8.26
N LYS A 62 10.23 7.00 -8.53
CA LYS A 62 9.31 8.11 -8.30
C LYS A 62 7.96 7.89 -8.99
N TRP A 63 7.97 7.61 -10.30
CA TRP A 63 6.72 7.39 -11.04
C TRP A 63 5.92 6.20 -10.53
N PHE A 64 6.61 5.14 -10.10
CA PHE A 64 5.97 3.98 -9.51
C PHE A 64 5.26 4.33 -8.20
N HIS A 65 5.95 5.06 -7.33
CA HIS A 65 5.48 5.54 -6.04
C HIS A 65 4.29 6.51 -6.17
N ASP A 66 4.37 7.45 -7.11
CA ASP A 66 3.27 8.36 -7.48
C ASP A 66 2.00 7.57 -7.87
N GLU A 67 2.13 6.46 -8.62
CA GLU A 67 1.01 5.66 -9.11
C GLU A 67 0.34 4.80 -8.03
N ILE A 68 1.13 4.27 -7.08
CA ILE A 68 0.59 3.52 -5.93
C ILE A 68 0.12 4.45 -4.81
N GLY A 69 0.47 5.73 -4.85
CA GLY A 69 0.11 6.74 -3.87
C GLY A 69 0.91 6.65 -2.58
N LEU A 70 2.19 6.28 -2.67
CA LEU A 70 3.12 6.17 -1.55
C LEU A 70 4.36 7.01 -1.82
N GLU A 71 5.02 7.46 -0.76
CA GLU A 71 6.27 8.21 -0.88
C GLU A 71 7.48 7.26 -0.88
N ALA A 72 8.48 7.59 -1.70
CA ALA A 72 9.68 6.79 -1.84
C ALA A 72 10.74 7.19 -0.82
N ASP A 73 10.78 6.50 0.32
CA ASP A 73 11.89 6.64 1.28
C ASP A 73 12.95 5.55 1.05
N ASN A 74 14.22 5.98 0.96
CA ASN A 74 15.41 5.10 0.90
C ASN A 74 15.38 4.00 -0.18
N ILE A 75 15.39 4.42 -1.46
CA ILE A 75 15.47 3.52 -2.61
C ILE A 75 16.79 2.73 -2.61
N LEU A 76 16.72 1.42 -2.34
CA LEU A 76 17.84 0.50 -2.47
C LEU A 76 17.91 -0.07 -3.89
N ILE A 77 18.98 0.24 -4.63
CA ILE A 77 19.19 -0.31 -5.98
C ILE A 77 20.10 -1.54 -5.89
N GLN A 78 19.64 -2.67 -6.43
CA GLN A 78 20.38 -3.93 -6.41
C GLN A 78 20.63 -4.43 -7.85
N PRO A 79 21.82 -4.94 -8.18
CA PRO A 79 22.08 -5.55 -9.49
C PRO A 79 21.14 -6.74 -9.75
N TYR A 80 20.67 -6.88 -10.99
CA TYR A 80 19.89 -8.06 -11.42
C TYR A 80 20.76 -9.02 -12.23
N HIS A 81 20.70 -10.31 -11.92
CA HIS A 81 21.57 -11.33 -12.54
C HIS A 81 21.34 -11.51 -14.06
N GLN A 82 20.19 -11.08 -14.60
CA GLN A 82 19.91 -11.10 -16.04
C GLN A 82 20.19 -9.76 -16.74
N GLY A 83 20.88 -8.84 -16.06
CA GLY A 83 21.18 -7.48 -16.53
C GLY A 83 20.24 -6.42 -15.99
N GLY A 84 20.74 -5.18 -15.87
CA GLY A 84 20.02 -4.08 -15.26
C GLY A 84 19.99 -4.15 -13.73
N VAL A 85 18.98 -3.53 -13.13
CA VAL A 85 18.85 -3.43 -11.67
C VAL A 85 17.43 -3.69 -11.20
N THR A 86 17.31 -4.03 -9.93
CA THR A 86 16.05 -4.11 -9.22
C THR A 86 15.98 -3.07 -8.11
N TYR A 87 14.76 -2.62 -7.85
CA TYR A 87 14.42 -1.78 -6.73
C TYR A 87 13.37 -2.50 -5.88
N PRO A 88 13.77 -3.19 -4.79
CA PRO A 88 12.84 -3.77 -3.84
C PRO A 88 12.44 -2.79 -2.75
N PHE A 89 11.19 -2.89 -2.29
CA PHE A 89 10.68 -2.18 -1.11
C PHE A 89 9.41 -2.86 -0.58
N ASN A 90 8.96 -2.47 0.60
CA ASN A 90 7.77 -3.04 1.24
C ASN A 90 6.72 -1.97 1.48
N THR A 91 5.46 -2.37 1.51
CA THR A 91 4.33 -1.53 1.89
C THR A 91 3.46 -2.28 2.89
N GLU A 92 3.04 -1.61 3.96
CA GLU A 92 2.08 -2.16 4.91
C GLU A 92 0.71 -2.33 4.25
N LEU A 93 0.06 -3.45 4.55
CA LEU A 93 -1.30 -3.70 4.10
C LEU A 93 -2.29 -3.20 5.15
N PRO A 94 -3.38 -2.53 4.76
CA PRO A 94 -4.36 -1.98 5.71
C PRO A 94 -5.28 -3.04 6.33
N THR A 95 -4.94 -4.32 6.19
CA THR A 95 -5.78 -5.46 6.55
C THR A 95 -4.95 -6.59 7.14
N THR A 96 -5.56 -7.30 8.08
CA THR A 96 -5.02 -8.49 8.75
C THR A 96 -5.67 -9.79 8.23
N GLU A 97 -6.68 -9.69 7.35
CA GLU A 97 -7.34 -10.85 6.76
C GLU A 97 -6.65 -11.23 5.44
N TRP A 98 -6.25 -12.49 5.32
CA TRP A 98 -5.47 -12.99 4.18
C TRP A 98 -6.13 -12.71 2.82
N SER A 99 -7.43 -13.01 2.68
CA SER A 99 -8.15 -12.79 1.42
C SER A 99 -8.18 -11.32 1.01
N ASP A 100 -8.31 -10.42 1.99
CA ASP A 100 -8.36 -8.98 1.77
C ASP A 100 -6.97 -8.46 1.42
N SER A 101 -5.91 -8.99 2.04
CA SER A 101 -4.51 -8.71 1.70
C SER A 101 -4.21 -9.08 0.25
N VAL A 102 -4.60 -10.29 -0.18
CA VAL A 102 -4.42 -10.76 -1.57
C VAL A 102 -5.18 -9.86 -2.55
N TYR A 103 -6.44 -9.56 -2.25
CA TYR A 103 -7.24 -8.67 -3.09
C TYR A 103 -6.63 -7.28 -3.19
N PHE A 104 -6.23 -6.69 -2.06
CA PHE A 104 -5.63 -5.37 -2.01
C PHE A 104 -4.33 -5.31 -2.79
N ALA A 105 -3.43 -6.28 -2.62
CA ALA A 105 -2.16 -6.33 -3.33
C ALA A 105 -2.34 -6.45 -4.85
N LEU A 106 -3.25 -7.31 -5.31
CA LEU A 106 -3.56 -7.43 -6.75
C LEU A 106 -4.20 -6.15 -7.30
N ALA A 107 -5.13 -5.53 -6.55
CA ALA A 107 -5.77 -4.28 -6.95
C ALA A 107 -4.77 -3.12 -7.03
N LEU A 108 -3.84 -3.04 -6.07
CA LEU A 108 -2.76 -2.05 -6.07
C LEU A 108 -1.76 -2.30 -7.19
N GLY A 109 -1.35 -3.56 -7.39
CA GLY A 109 -0.49 -3.98 -8.50
C GLY A 109 -1.08 -3.65 -9.88
N GLN A 110 -2.40 -3.72 -10.03
CA GLN A 110 -3.08 -3.34 -11.28
C GLN A 110 -2.96 -1.86 -11.65
N ARG A 111 -2.58 -0.98 -10.70
CA ARG A 111 -2.27 0.42 -11.01
C ARG A 111 -0.95 0.58 -11.77
N VAL A 112 0.01 -0.33 -11.57
CA VAL A 112 1.37 -0.23 -12.13
C VAL A 112 1.71 -1.27 -13.20
N ALA A 113 0.91 -2.34 -13.32
CA ALA A 113 1.14 -3.37 -14.32
C ALA A 113 -0.12 -4.19 -14.65
N ARG A 114 -0.09 -4.91 -15.78
CA ARG A 114 -1.19 -5.77 -16.24
C ARG A 114 -0.72 -7.19 -16.54
N GLY A 115 -1.65 -8.10 -16.80
CA GLY A 115 -1.30 -9.47 -17.22
C GLY A 115 -0.50 -10.25 -16.17
N TRP A 116 -0.92 -10.13 -14.90
CA TRP A 116 -0.30 -10.80 -13.77
C TRP A 116 -0.37 -12.32 -13.89
N GLN A 117 0.75 -12.99 -13.62
CA GLN A 117 0.88 -14.44 -13.51
C GLN A 117 1.15 -14.77 -12.04
N ILE A 118 0.43 -15.76 -11.50
CA ILE A 118 0.61 -16.22 -10.12
C ILE A 118 1.34 -17.56 -10.16
N PHE A 119 2.39 -17.68 -9.37
CA PHE A 119 3.29 -18.86 -9.38
C PHE A 119 3.22 -19.71 -8.11
N SER A 120 2.52 -19.23 -7.09
CA SER A 120 2.41 -19.86 -5.77
C SER A 120 1.03 -20.44 -5.50
N SER A 121 0.91 -21.18 -4.39
CA SER A 121 -0.39 -21.48 -3.78
C SER A 121 -0.90 -20.24 -3.06
N ILE A 122 -1.96 -19.61 -3.59
CA ILE A 122 -2.60 -18.43 -2.98
C ILE A 122 -3.11 -18.72 -1.56
N GLU A 123 -3.25 -19.97 -1.14
CA GLU A 123 -3.64 -20.30 0.24
C GLU A 123 -2.52 -20.01 1.26
N GLU A 124 -1.26 -20.03 0.81
CA GLU A 124 -0.06 -19.94 1.66
C GLU A 124 0.73 -18.65 1.41
N GLU A 125 0.85 -18.23 0.14
CA GLU A 125 1.59 -17.03 -0.23
C GLU A 125 1.02 -16.47 -1.54
N LEU A 126 1.12 -15.16 -1.72
CA LEU A 126 0.93 -14.53 -3.01
C LEU A 126 2.30 -14.27 -3.60
N VAL A 127 2.61 -14.86 -4.76
CA VAL A 127 3.74 -14.45 -5.60
C VAL A 127 3.21 -14.20 -7.00
N ALA A 128 3.13 -12.93 -7.38
CA ALA A 128 2.62 -12.52 -8.67
C ALA A 128 3.64 -11.69 -9.45
N TRP A 129 3.67 -11.91 -10.76
CA TRP A 129 4.64 -11.30 -11.68
C TRP A 129 3.92 -10.71 -12.89
N SER A 130 4.41 -9.58 -13.37
CA SER A 130 3.99 -8.98 -14.63
C SER A 130 5.19 -8.56 -15.46
N ASN A 131 5.11 -8.84 -16.77
CA ASN A 131 6.01 -8.33 -17.80
C ASN A 131 5.37 -7.21 -18.65
N LYS A 132 4.28 -6.62 -18.15
CA LYS A 132 3.55 -5.53 -18.81
C LYS A 132 3.34 -4.36 -17.84
N PRO A 133 4.42 -3.76 -17.30
CA PRO A 133 4.30 -2.53 -16.52
C PRO A 133 3.75 -1.40 -17.39
N ASN A 134 3.01 -0.48 -16.77
CA ASN A 134 2.61 0.77 -17.42
C ASN A 134 3.56 1.95 -17.08
N ILE A 135 4.51 1.73 -16.17
CA ILE A 135 5.56 2.69 -15.82
C ILE A 135 6.71 2.60 -16.83
N SER A 136 6.98 3.71 -17.53
CA SER A 136 8.07 3.79 -18.49
C SER A 136 9.42 3.53 -17.83
N GLY A 137 10.20 2.59 -18.37
CA GLY A 137 11.53 2.22 -17.87
C GLY A 137 11.53 1.04 -16.89
N ALA A 138 10.35 0.62 -16.40
CA ALA A 138 10.20 -0.69 -15.78
C ALA A 138 10.04 -1.75 -16.88
N THR A 139 10.66 -2.91 -16.69
CA THR A 139 10.50 -4.07 -17.57
C THR A 139 9.55 -5.09 -16.96
N ASN A 140 9.73 -5.38 -15.69
CA ASN A 140 8.90 -6.31 -14.93
C ASN A 140 8.55 -5.74 -13.56
N VAL A 141 7.46 -6.26 -12.98
CA VAL A 141 7.06 -5.99 -11.61
C VAL A 141 6.70 -7.32 -10.96
N GLN A 142 7.22 -7.53 -9.76
CA GLN A 142 6.83 -8.62 -8.89
C GLN A 142 6.20 -8.04 -7.63
N ILE A 143 5.15 -8.71 -7.17
CA ILE A 143 4.61 -8.53 -5.82
C ILE A 143 4.64 -9.86 -5.07
N SER A 144 4.87 -9.79 -3.77
CA SER A 144 4.61 -10.93 -2.90
C SER A 144 4.08 -10.56 -1.53
N ILE A 145 3.30 -11.47 -0.94
CA ILE A 145 2.86 -11.41 0.45
C ILE A 145 3.05 -12.81 1.01
N ASP A 146 3.77 -12.89 2.13
CA ASP A 146 3.87 -14.13 2.90
C ASP A 146 2.75 -14.16 3.92
N ARG A 147 2.03 -15.29 4.04
CA ARG A 147 1.03 -15.45 5.09
C ARG A 147 1.75 -15.64 6.41
N THR A 148 1.65 -14.64 7.27
CA THR A 148 2.09 -14.74 8.66
C THR A 148 1.00 -15.45 9.47
N GLU A 149 1.33 -16.62 10.03
CA GLU A 149 0.47 -17.39 10.94
C GLU A 149 0.48 -16.84 12.37
#